data_AF-A0A2S9X954-F1
#
_entry.id   AF-A0A2S9X954-F1
#
_cell.length_a   1.000
_cell.length_b   1.000
_cell.length_c   1.000
_cell.angle_alpha   90.00
_cell.angle_beta   90.00
_cell.angle_gamma   90.00
#
_symmetry.space_group_name_H-M   'P 1'
#
loop_
_entity.id
_entity.type
_entity.pdbx_description
1 polymer ?
#
loop_
_entity_poly.entity_id
_entity_poly.type
_entity_poly.pdbx_seq_one_letter_code
_entity_poly.pdbx_strand_id
1 'polypeptide(L)'
;MHCKWFASALLMLISIPTLADVSLLVPFASKHYGCDPAKHKCEFHQFNPGLGLEWSTKEYDLGRPILRSAAYSDSSEKFAYYAAAGWRKDFNIVNDWKVGVGIYAGYLNGSDHDGFAALPFMSVGYKRFSIEVGYEDSKAGHHKHKEEVNHILTFNARYNL
;
A
#
# COMPACT_ATOMS: atom_id res chain seq x y z
N MET A 1 -27.83 10.10 35.64
CA MET A 1 -27.40 11.04 34.58
C MET A 1 -26.94 10.20 33.39
N HIS A 2 -27.70 10.24 32.29
CA HIS A 2 -27.50 9.40 31.10
C HIS A 2 -26.66 10.13 30.06
N CYS A 3 -25.53 9.57 29.66
CA CYS A 3 -24.77 10.01 28.49
C CYS A 3 -25.11 9.07 27.33
N LYS A 4 -26.06 9.47 26.47
CA LYS A 4 -26.48 8.74 25.26
C LYS A 4 -26.40 9.69 24.06
N TRP A 5 -25.20 10.07 23.62
CA TRP A 5 -25.02 10.83 22.37
C TRP A 5 -23.64 10.56 21.76
N PHE A 6 -23.43 9.40 21.13
CA PHE A 6 -22.28 9.21 20.21
C PHE A 6 -22.55 8.24 19.04
N ALA A 7 -23.81 7.84 18.81
CA ALA A 7 -24.14 6.83 17.79
C ALA A 7 -24.70 7.39 16.47
N SER A 8 -24.53 8.69 16.17
CA SER A 8 -25.16 9.31 14.98
C SER A 8 -24.19 9.75 13.88
N ALA A 9 -22.87 9.59 14.04
CA ALA A 9 -21.90 10.00 13.01
C ALA A 9 -21.51 8.89 12.01
N LEU A 10 -21.81 7.62 12.31
CA LEU A 10 -21.31 6.49 11.51
C LEU A 10 -22.22 6.06 10.35
N LEU A 11 -23.45 6.57 10.28
CA LEU A 11 -24.47 6.12 9.30
C LEU A 11 -24.71 7.06 8.11
N MET A 12 -23.98 8.18 7.98
CA MET A 12 -24.15 9.15 6.88
C MET A 12 -23.22 8.94 5.67
N LEU A 13 -22.46 7.84 5.59
CA LEU A 13 -21.52 7.60 4.48
C LEU A 13 -22.08 6.72 3.33
N ILE A 14 -23.34 6.28 3.39
CA ILE A 14 -23.85 5.23 2.48
C ILE A 14 -24.51 5.77 1.19
N SER A 15 -24.35 7.06 0.88
CA SER A 15 -25.01 7.68 -0.27
C SER A 15 -24.05 8.47 -1.16
N ILE A 16 -22.81 8.02 -1.34
CA ILE A 16 -21.94 8.57 -2.39
C ILE A 16 -22.37 7.91 -3.72
N PRO A 17 -22.88 8.67 -4.72
CA PRO A 17 -23.15 8.09 -6.03
C PRO A 17 -21.88 7.46 -6.60
N THR A 18 -22.04 6.37 -7.35
CA THR A 18 -21.05 5.41 -7.88
C THR A 18 -20.01 6.01 -8.85
N LEU A 19 -19.27 7.01 -8.40
CA LEU A 19 -18.13 7.62 -9.09
C LEU A 19 -16.77 7.10 -8.57
N ALA A 20 -16.82 6.28 -7.53
CA ALA A 20 -15.68 5.81 -6.79
C ALA A 20 -15.65 4.28 -6.69
N ASP A 21 -14.52 3.70 -7.07
CA ASP A 21 -14.22 2.29 -6.86
C ASP A 21 -13.43 2.17 -5.55
N VAL A 22 -13.87 1.26 -4.67
CA VAL A 22 -13.19 0.94 -3.42
C VAL A 22 -12.56 -0.44 -3.54
N SER A 23 -11.32 -0.57 -3.09
CA SER A 23 -10.62 -1.84 -3.02
C SER A 23 -10.14 -2.12 -1.60
N LEU A 24 -10.21 -3.38 -1.19
CA LEU A 24 -9.49 -3.87 -0.04
C LEU A 24 -8.02 -4.06 -0.40
N LEU A 25 -7.13 -3.64 0.49
CA LEU A 25 -5.69 -3.88 0.40
C LEU A 25 -5.28 -4.84 1.52
N VAL A 26 -4.44 -5.81 1.20
CA VAL A 26 -3.86 -6.74 2.15
C VAL A 26 -2.36 -6.77 1.92
N PRO A 27 -1.59 -5.86 2.58
CA PRO A 27 -0.16 -6.02 2.71
C PRO A 27 0.13 -7.38 3.38
N PHE A 28 1.06 -8.15 2.82
CA PHE A 28 1.35 -9.47 3.38
C PHE A 28 2.83 -9.82 3.43
N ALA A 29 3.67 -9.22 2.59
CA ALA A 29 5.09 -9.52 2.64
C ALA A 29 5.97 -8.36 2.18
N SER A 30 7.23 -8.41 2.59
CA SER A 30 8.30 -7.56 2.09
C SER A 30 9.61 -8.33 1.97
N LYS A 31 10.52 -7.85 1.11
CA LYS A 31 11.84 -8.44 0.95
C LYS A 31 12.90 -7.35 0.83
N HIS A 32 13.88 -7.44 1.73
CA HIS A 32 14.97 -6.49 1.85
C HIS A 32 16.21 -7.05 1.14
N TYR A 33 16.87 -6.22 0.33
CA TYR A 33 18.03 -6.61 -0.47
C TYR A 33 19.23 -5.71 -0.23
N GLY A 34 20.43 -6.29 -0.33
CA GLY A 34 21.69 -5.55 -0.21
C GLY A 34 22.14 -5.28 1.23
N CYS A 35 21.61 -6.02 2.20
CA CYS A 35 22.11 -5.99 3.57
C CYS A 35 23.40 -6.80 3.69
N ASP A 36 24.43 -6.19 4.28
CA ASP A 36 25.72 -6.81 4.56
C ASP A 36 25.69 -7.44 5.97
N PRO A 37 25.62 -8.78 6.10
CA PRO A 37 25.54 -9.45 7.39
C PRO A 37 26.84 -9.32 8.21
N ALA A 38 27.95 -8.91 7.59
CA ALA A 38 29.19 -8.63 8.32
C ALA A 38 29.14 -7.30 9.08
N LYS A 39 28.22 -6.40 8.74
CA LYS A 39 28.10 -5.06 9.31
C LYS A 39 26.78 -4.82 10.05
N HIS A 40 25.70 -5.49 9.63
CA HIS A 40 24.34 -5.23 10.12
C HIS A 40 23.59 -6.52 10.44
N LYS A 41 22.56 -6.43 11.30
CA LYS A 41 21.64 -7.53 11.56
C LYS A 41 20.60 -7.60 10.44
N CYS A 42 20.76 -8.54 9.52
CA CYS A 42 19.88 -8.68 8.34
C CYS A 42 18.64 -9.57 8.57
N GLU A 43 18.19 -9.72 9.81
CA GLU A 43 17.06 -10.57 10.19
C GLU A 43 15.75 -9.78 10.12
N PHE A 44 15.25 -9.54 8.91
CA PHE A 44 13.98 -8.85 8.70
C PHE A 44 12.79 -9.81 8.70
N HIS A 45 11.71 -9.48 9.39
CA HIS A 45 10.44 -10.20 9.23
C HIS A 45 9.83 -9.89 7.87
N GLN A 46 9.78 -10.92 7.02
CA GLN A 46 9.33 -10.82 5.63
C GLN A 46 7.81 -10.99 5.48
N PHE A 47 7.12 -11.44 6.53
CA PHE A 47 5.67 -11.54 6.56
C PHE A 47 5.11 -10.33 7.29
N ASN A 48 4.43 -9.46 6.55
CA ASN A 48 4.00 -8.14 6.99
C ASN A 48 2.48 -8.02 6.86
N PRO A 49 1.70 -8.78 7.64
CA PRO A 49 0.26 -8.82 7.50
C PRO A 49 -0.34 -7.46 7.84
N GLY A 50 -1.29 -7.02 7.02
CA GLY A 50 -1.99 -5.78 7.21
C GLY A 50 -3.34 -5.73 6.52
N LEU A 51 -4.01 -4.59 6.70
CA LEU A 51 -5.27 -4.30 6.06
C LEU A 51 -5.33 -2.82 5.70
N GLY A 52 -5.91 -2.54 4.54
CA GLY A 52 -6.08 -1.19 4.05
C GLY A 52 -7.21 -1.06 3.07
N LEU A 53 -7.39 0.18 2.61
CA LEU A 53 -8.35 0.54 1.60
C LEU A 53 -7.67 1.38 0.54
N GLU A 54 -8.10 1.17 -0.69
CA GLU A 54 -7.88 2.11 -1.78
C GLU A 54 -9.24 2.66 -2.21
N TRP A 55 -9.28 3.97 -2.33
CA TRP A 55 -10.30 4.69 -3.06
C TRP A 55 -9.73 5.13 -4.41
N SER A 56 -10.50 5.03 -5.47
CA SER A 56 -10.12 5.55 -6.78
C SER A 56 -11.33 6.10 -7.51
N THR A 57 -11.12 7.10 -8.36
CA THR A 57 -12.16 7.54 -9.29
C THR A 57 -12.36 6.51 -10.39
N LYS A 58 -13.38 6.73 -11.23
CA LYS A 58 -13.44 6.08 -12.55
C LYS A 58 -12.11 6.17 -13.31
N GLU A 59 -11.88 5.21 -14.19
CA GLU A 59 -10.72 5.20 -15.07
C GLU A 59 -10.86 6.21 -16.21
N TYR A 60 -9.75 6.91 -16.50
CA TYR A 60 -9.57 7.75 -17.66
C TYR A 60 -8.57 7.10 -18.64
N ASP A 61 -8.43 7.65 -19.85
CA ASP A 61 -7.53 7.10 -20.88
C ASP A 61 -6.11 6.93 -20.35
N LEU A 62 -5.62 7.96 -19.66
CA LEU A 62 -4.32 8.00 -19.01
C LEU A 62 -4.35 7.39 -17.60
N GLY A 63 -5.26 6.51 -17.23
CA GLY A 63 -5.30 5.84 -15.92
C GLY A 63 -6.21 6.53 -14.90
N ARG A 64 -6.01 6.23 -13.61
CA ARG A 64 -6.86 6.73 -12.52
C ARG A 64 -6.05 7.22 -11.32
N PRO A 65 -6.43 8.34 -10.71
CA PRO A 65 -5.94 8.72 -9.40
C PRO A 65 -6.41 7.72 -8.34
N ILE A 66 -5.55 7.47 -7.36
CA ILE A 66 -5.83 6.59 -6.22
C ILE A 66 -5.49 7.32 -4.92
N LEU A 67 -6.25 7.04 -3.88
CA LEU A 67 -5.97 7.39 -2.49
C LEU A 67 -5.96 6.09 -1.69
N ARG A 68 -4.86 5.80 -1.01
CA ARG A 68 -4.65 4.53 -0.32
C ARG A 68 -4.25 4.78 1.13
N SER A 69 -4.74 3.95 2.02
CA SER A 69 -4.20 3.83 3.37
C SER A 69 -4.21 2.39 3.82
N ALA A 70 -3.21 2.01 4.61
CA ALA A 70 -3.19 0.70 5.25
C ALA A 70 -2.46 0.77 6.58
N ALA A 71 -2.78 -0.18 7.45
CA ALA A 71 -2.01 -0.50 8.63
C ALA A 71 -1.50 -1.94 8.51
N TYR A 72 -0.27 -2.20 8.95
CA TYR A 72 0.38 -3.50 8.80
C TYR A 72 1.44 -3.71 9.90
N SER A 73 1.87 -4.96 10.07
CA SER A 73 3.03 -5.29 10.89
C SER A 73 4.31 -5.12 10.07
N ASP A 74 5.21 -4.22 10.49
CA ASP A 74 6.47 -3.95 9.79
C ASP A 74 7.52 -5.07 9.97
N SER A 75 8.70 -4.88 9.38
CA SER A 75 9.83 -5.82 9.42
C SER A 75 10.41 -6.05 10.82
N SER A 76 10.03 -5.22 11.80
CA SER A 76 10.38 -5.33 13.22
C SER A 76 9.21 -5.87 14.07
N GLU A 77 8.17 -6.42 13.43
CA GLU A 77 6.91 -6.85 14.06
C GLU A 77 6.19 -5.74 14.84
N LYS A 78 6.37 -4.48 14.44
CA LYS A 78 5.71 -3.33 15.05
C LYS A 78 4.59 -2.82 14.16
N PHE A 79 3.64 -2.14 14.79
CA PHE A 79 2.56 -1.49 14.07
C PHE A 79 3.11 -0.36 13.19
N ALA A 80 2.80 -0.43 11.90
CA ALA A 80 3.07 0.61 10.92
C ALA A 80 1.81 0.97 10.16
N TYR A 81 1.76 2.19 9.63
CA TYR A 81 0.68 2.65 8.77
C TYR A 81 1.17 3.63 7.72
N TYR A 82 0.40 3.75 6.64
CA TYR A 82 0.63 4.78 5.64
C TYR A 82 -0.69 5.40 5.15
N ALA A 83 -0.58 6.62 4.65
CA ALA A 83 -1.60 7.28 3.85
C ALA A 83 -0.92 7.93 2.63
N ALA A 84 -1.40 7.60 1.44
CA ALA A 84 -0.76 7.98 0.18
C ALA A 84 -1.77 8.31 -0.91
N ALA A 85 -1.39 9.23 -1.80
CA ALA A 85 -2.10 9.50 -3.03
C ALA A 85 -1.21 9.10 -4.22
N GLY A 86 -1.83 8.76 -5.34
CA GLY A 86 -1.06 8.30 -6.49
C GLY A 86 -1.90 8.14 -7.73
N TRP A 87 -1.36 7.35 -8.64
CA TRP A 87 -1.95 7.05 -9.92
C TRP A 87 -1.68 5.59 -10.30
N ARG A 88 -2.65 4.95 -10.95
CA ARG A 88 -2.52 3.60 -11.51
C ARG A 88 -3.14 3.54 -12.91
N LYS A 89 -2.54 2.75 -13.80
CA LYS A 89 -3.15 2.28 -15.04
C LYS A 89 -3.19 0.76 -15.04
N ASP A 90 -4.37 0.21 -15.35
CA ASP A 90 -4.56 -1.22 -15.59
C ASP A 90 -4.77 -1.43 -17.10
N PHE A 91 -4.07 -2.41 -17.67
CA PHE A 91 -4.13 -2.81 -19.08
C PHE A 91 -4.78 -4.19 -19.16
N ASN A 92 -5.88 -4.30 -19.91
CA ASN A 92 -6.47 -5.60 -20.21
C ASN A 92 -5.56 -6.33 -21.21
N ILE A 93 -5.19 -7.57 -20.90
CA ILE A 93 -4.38 -8.40 -21.81
C ILE A 93 -5.28 -9.35 -22.58
N VAL A 94 -5.87 -10.32 -21.87
CA VAL A 94 -6.69 -11.38 -22.47
C VAL A 94 -7.76 -11.81 -21.48
N ASN A 95 -9.00 -11.90 -21.93
CA ASN A 95 -10.14 -12.19 -21.08
C ASN A 95 -10.18 -11.23 -19.86
N ASP A 96 -10.31 -11.79 -18.65
CA ASP A 96 -10.33 -11.05 -17.40
C ASP A 96 -8.93 -10.75 -16.81
N TRP A 97 -7.85 -11.08 -17.53
CA TRP A 97 -6.48 -10.82 -17.08
C TRP A 97 -6.04 -9.38 -17.32
N LYS A 98 -5.39 -8.81 -16.31
CA LYS A 98 -4.89 -7.44 -16.31
C LYS A 98 -3.45 -7.39 -15.84
N VAL A 99 -2.68 -6.47 -16.40
CA VAL A 99 -1.43 -6.00 -15.81
C VAL A 99 -1.57 -4.54 -15.48
N GLY A 100 -0.97 -4.08 -14.40
CA GLY A 100 -1.06 -2.69 -13.99
C GLY A 100 0.30 -2.13 -13.63
N VAL A 101 0.43 -0.83 -13.78
CA VAL A 101 1.57 -0.04 -13.28
C VAL A 101 1.03 1.16 -12.54
N GLY A 102 1.76 1.62 -11.54
CA GLY A 102 1.38 2.81 -10.82
C GLY A 102 2.51 3.35 -9.96
N ILE A 103 2.22 4.49 -9.37
CA ILE A 103 3.07 5.13 -8.37
C ILE A 103 2.17 5.81 -7.35
N TYR A 104 2.54 5.71 -6.09
CA TYR A 104 1.93 6.51 -5.03
C TYR A 104 2.99 7.09 -4.12
N ALA A 105 2.69 8.24 -3.53
CA ALA A 105 3.53 8.89 -2.57
C ALA A 105 2.69 9.39 -1.39
N GLY A 106 3.29 9.42 -0.21
CA GLY A 106 2.55 9.73 0.99
C GLY A 106 3.42 9.66 2.23
N TYR A 107 2.76 9.71 3.38
CA TYR A 107 3.41 9.60 4.67
C TYR A 107 3.31 8.16 5.17
N LEU A 108 4.44 7.64 5.64
CA LEU A 108 4.59 6.31 6.21
C LEU A 108 5.20 6.44 7.60
N ASN A 109 4.58 5.77 8.56
CA ASN A 109 5.02 5.70 9.93
C ASN A 109 5.20 4.24 10.33
N GLY A 110 6.45 3.83 10.53
CA GLY A 110 6.86 2.49 10.96
C GLY A 110 8.16 2.55 11.77
N SER A 111 8.66 1.38 12.18
CA SER A 111 9.87 1.28 12.99
C SER A 111 11.07 1.95 12.29
N ASP A 112 11.27 1.61 11.02
CA ASP A 112 12.49 1.90 10.25
C ASP A 112 12.32 3.11 9.33
N HIS A 113 11.09 3.60 9.15
CA HIS A 113 10.77 4.74 8.31
C HIS A 113 9.72 5.61 8.97
N ASP A 114 9.99 6.90 9.07
CA ASP A 114 9.04 7.89 9.57
C ASP A 114 9.17 9.13 8.69
N GLY A 115 8.24 9.28 7.74
CA GLY A 115 8.28 10.39 6.80
C GLY A 115 7.68 10.07 5.45
N PHE A 116 7.97 10.93 4.48
CA PHE A 116 7.46 10.77 3.13
C PHE A 116 8.15 9.62 2.40
N ALA A 117 7.37 8.87 1.62
CA ALA A 117 7.86 7.82 0.74
C ALA A 117 7.14 7.90 -0.60
N ALA A 118 7.80 7.43 -1.65
CA ALA A 118 7.20 7.23 -2.96
C ALA A 118 7.50 5.81 -3.42
N LEU A 119 6.47 5.12 -3.91
CA LEU A 119 6.55 3.72 -4.27
C LEU A 119 5.97 3.50 -5.67
N PRO A 120 6.81 3.32 -6.70
CA PRO A 120 6.35 2.71 -7.93
C PRO A 120 5.97 1.25 -7.67
N PHE A 121 4.95 0.77 -8.37
CA PHE A 121 4.51 -0.62 -8.28
C PHE A 121 4.03 -1.15 -9.62
N MET A 122 4.08 -2.48 -9.74
CA MET A 122 3.46 -3.23 -10.83
C MET A 122 2.44 -4.20 -10.25
N SER A 123 1.49 -4.65 -11.07
CA SER A 123 0.49 -5.61 -10.65
C SER A 123 0.09 -6.57 -11.75
N VAL A 124 -0.36 -7.74 -11.34
CA VAL A 124 -1.02 -8.74 -12.19
C VAL A 124 -2.34 -9.09 -11.52
N GLY A 125 -3.43 -9.09 -12.29
CA GLY A 125 -4.76 -9.34 -11.77
C GLY A 125 -5.63 -10.20 -12.68
N TYR A 126 -6.62 -10.82 -12.05
CA TYR A 126 -7.67 -11.58 -12.70
C TYR A 126 -9.02 -11.20 -12.09
N LYS A 127 -9.95 -10.75 -12.93
CA LYS A 127 -11.26 -10.21 -12.51
C LYS A 127 -11.11 -9.06 -11.50
N ARG A 128 -11.48 -9.30 -10.24
CA ARG A 128 -11.48 -8.33 -9.14
C ARG A 128 -10.24 -8.41 -8.26
N PHE A 129 -9.43 -9.45 -8.43
CA PHE A 129 -8.27 -9.73 -7.58
C PHE A 129 -6.98 -9.37 -8.31
N SER A 130 -6.05 -8.72 -7.61
CA SER A 130 -4.72 -8.40 -8.12
C SER A 130 -3.65 -8.62 -7.06
N ILE A 131 -2.46 -9.03 -7.49
CA ILE A 131 -1.24 -8.99 -6.70
C ILE A 131 -0.40 -7.82 -7.18
N GLU A 132 0.15 -7.06 -6.25
CA GLU A 132 0.97 -5.88 -6.48
C GLU A 132 2.37 -6.10 -5.90
N VAL A 133 3.40 -5.68 -6.65
CA VAL A 133 4.79 -5.63 -6.22
C VAL A 133 5.26 -4.19 -6.26
N GLY A 134 5.56 -3.61 -5.10
CA GLY A 134 6.14 -2.29 -4.98
C GLY A 134 7.66 -2.34 -4.89
N TYR A 135 8.33 -1.28 -5.33
CA TYR A 135 9.77 -1.12 -5.24
C TYR A 135 10.10 0.18 -4.51
N GLU A 136 10.90 0.08 -3.44
CA GLU A 136 11.41 1.21 -2.67
C GLU A 136 12.94 1.23 -2.72
N ASP A 137 13.51 2.40 -2.98
CA ASP A 137 14.93 2.67 -2.80
C ASP A 137 15.15 3.27 -1.41
N SER A 138 15.89 2.55 -0.57
CA SER A 138 16.14 2.93 0.82
C SER A 138 16.90 4.26 0.95
N LYS A 139 17.63 4.65 -0.08
CA LYS A 139 18.41 5.91 -0.10
C LYS A 139 17.53 7.10 -0.46
N ALA A 140 16.51 6.87 -1.28
CA ALA A 140 15.57 7.90 -1.74
C ALA A 140 14.51 8.26 -0.69
N GLY A 141 14.26 7.40 0.31
CA GLY A 141 13.23 7.60 1.34
C GLY A 141 13.72 8.25 2.65
N HIS A 142 12.82 8.33 3.64
CA HIS A 142 13.09 8.75 5.03
C HIS A 142 13.37 7.56 5.97
N HIS A 143 14.17 6.60 5.50
CA HIS A 143 14.60 5.49 6.36
C HIS A 143 15.59 5.97 7.42
N LYS A 144 15.43 5.47 8.65
CA LYS A 144 16.33 5.74 9.77
C LYS A 144 17.69 5.05 9.61
N HIS A 145 17.74 3.97 8.84
CA HIS A 145 18.92 3.11 8.65
C HIS A 145 19.21 2.87 7.15
N LYS A 146 19.42 3.97 6.40
CA LYS A 146 19.64 3.96 4.94
C LYS A 146 20.82 3.11 4.45
N GLU A 147 21.77 2.81 5.34
CA GLU A 147 23.00 2.08 5.00
C GLU A 147 22.85 0.55 5.12
N GLU A 148 21.75 0.07 5.71
CA GLU A 148 21.58 -1.36 6.03
C GLU A 148 20.94 -2.18 4.92
N VAL A 149 20.19 -1.53 4.01
CA VAL A 149 19.48 -2.18 2.90
C VAL A 149 19.59 -1.25 1.70
N ASN A 150 19.69 -1.77 0.47
CA ASN A 150 19.74 -0.97 -0.76
C ASN A 150 18.36 -0.79 -1.40
N HIS A 151 17.51 -1.81 -1.37
CA HIS A 151 16.16 -1.75 -1.93
C HIS A 151 15.23 -2.73 -1.24
N ILE A 152 13.95 -2.38 -1.22
CA ILE A 152 12.88 -3.14 -0.57
C ILE A 152 11.81 -3.43 -1.63
N LEU A 153 11.42 -4.69 -1.74
CA LEU A 153 10.21 -5.09 -2.47
C LEU A 153 9.06 -5.27 -1.48
N THR A 154 7.90 -4.72 -1.80
CA THR A 154 6.68 -4.91 -1.00
C THR A 154 5.66 -5.71 -1.80
N PHE A 155 4.87 -6.52 -1.12
CA PHE A 155 3.86 -7.38 -1.72
C PHE A 155 2.50 -7.11 -1.09
N ASN A 156 1.51 -6.83 -1.93
CA ASN A 156 0.16 -6.49 -1.53
C ASN A 156 -0.85 -7.24 -2.39
N ALA A 157 -1.94 -7.71 -1.79
CA ALA A 157 -3.11 -8.17 -2.53
C ALA A 157 -4.16 -7.06 -2.56
N ARG A 158 -4.81 -6.88 -3.71
CA ARG A 158 -5.90 -5.92 -3.91
C ARG A 158 -7.15 -6.65 -4.37
N TYR A 159 -8.28 -6.35 -3.73
CA TYR A 159 -9.58 -6.87 -4.13
C TYR A 159 -10.59 -5.72 -4.35
N ASN A 160 -11.07 -5.57 -5.58
CA ASN A 160 -12.06 -4.55 -5.94
C ASN A 160 -13.45 -5.00 -5.49
N LEU A 161 -14.15 -4.17 -4.71
CA LEU A 161 -15.47 -4.46 -4.15
C LEU A 161 -16.59 -4.38 -5.20
#